data_AF-A0A2N3I8D9-F1
#
_entry.id   AF-A0A2N3I8D9-F1
#
_cell.length_a   1.000
_cell.length_b   1.000
_cell.length_c   1.000
_cell.angle_alpha   90.00
_cell.angle_beta   90.00
_cell.angle_gamma   90.00
#
_symmetry.space_group_name_H-M   'P 1'
#
loop_
_entity.id
_entity.type
_entity.pdbx_description
1 polymer ?
#
loop_
_entity_poly.entity_id
_entity_poly.type
_entity_poly.pdbx_seq_one_letter_code
_entity_poly.pdbx_strand_id
1 'polypeptide(L)'
;MEGISFIIDSRGRKIAAQIDIIKHSDIWEEFYSQWYLNKWWKNLEKAWQIAFKEAIRMDIDDEPTLEQLKEISELKFFVCKDYRIDSLEPLEALPHLETLVIAETEVSDLELVKQFENLTHLDLMKTPVRSLEPLRYMRRLEEIYFHDTSVNSLEPLSHLFGLHTLAFGKTKVKDLTPLQNLRRMEKIFAAECLVEDLSPIAGLEKMQYLNLQKTRIKSIEPLKKFRYLEELYIQHTAVESIEPLRAMYRLESLGISHTKVKSLEPIMPLRALRNLYCYNTQIPQEEIDEFKKTHPKCKVVQEDF
;
A
#
# COMPACT_ATOMS: atom_id res chain seq x y z
N MET A 1 -18.35 -35.63 -36.05
CA MET A 1 -17.98 -34.40 -35.33
C MET A 1 -17.88 -33.31 -36.37
N GLU A 2 -18.79 -32.33 -36.33
CA GLU A 2 -18.68 -31.15 -37.21
C GLU A 2 -17.31 -30.50 -37.02
N GLY A 3 -16.69 -30.04 -38.11
CA GLY A 3 -15.42 -29.32 -38.06
C GLY A 3 -14.17 -30.17 -37.86
N ILE A 4 -14.24 -31.50 -37.82
CA ILE A 4 -13.04 -32.37 -37.82
C ILE A 4 -12.99 -33.14 -39.14
N SER A 5 -11.99 -32.83 -39.97
CA SER A 5 -11.63 -33.62 -41.14
C SER A 5 -10.34 -34.40 -40.88
N PHE A 6 -10.20 -35.58 -41.47
CA PHE A 6 -8.97 -36.37 -41.35
C PHE A 6 -8.23 -36.34 -42.67
N ILE A 7 -6.92 -36.13 -42.60
CA ILE A 7 -6.01 -36.37 -43.71
C ILE A 7 -5.77 -37.87 -43.75
N ILE A 8 -6.14 -38.50 -44.86
CA ILE A 8 -6.06 -39.93 -45.06
C ILE A 8 -4.92 -40.23 -46.04
N ASP A 9 -4.07 -41.20 -45.70
CA ASP A 9 -3.01 -41.65 -46.60
C ASP A 9 -3.55 -42.53 -47.74
N SER A 10 -2.69 -42.88 -48.70
CA SER A 10 -3.05 -43.73 -49.84
C SER A 10 -3.50 -45.15 -49.48
N ARG A 11 -3.40 -45.54 -48.20
CA ARG A 11 -3.85 -46.83 -47.66
C ARG A 11 -5.13 -46.71 -46.84
N GLY A 12 -5.78 -45.55 -46.83
CA GLY A 12 -7.02 -45.33 -46.07
C GLY A 12 -6.79 -45.07 -44.58
N ARG A 13 -5.54 -44.86 -44.14
CA ARG A 13 -5.24 -44.60 -42.72
C ARG A 13 -5.30 -43.11 -42.43
N LYS A 14 -5.96 -42.75 -41.33
CA LYS A 14 -5.95 -41.37 -40.81
C LYS A 14 -4.56 -41.04 -40.30
N ILE A 15 -3.88 -40.08 -40.91
CA ILE A 15 -2.50 -39.68 -40.56
C ILE A 15 -2.43 -38.32 -39.87
N ALA A 16 -3.45 -37.49 -40.03
CA ALA A 16 -3.61 -36.24 -39.29
C ALA A 16 -5.10 -35.88 -39.19
N ALA A 17 -5.45 -35.06 -38.21
CA ALA A 17 -6.76 -34.42 -38.12
C ALA A 17 -6.59 -32.93 -38.38
N GLN A 18 -7.41 -32.38 -39.26
CA GLN A 18 -7.57 -30.95 -39.46
C GLN A 18 -8.85 -30.54 -38.76
N ILE A 19 -8.72 -29.60 -37.82
CA ILE A 19 -9.80 -29.16 -36.96
C ILE A 19 -10.09 -27.71 -37.32
N ASP A 20 -11.36 -27.41 -37.59
CA ASP A 20 -11.88 -26.07 -37.79
C ASP A 20 -11.88 -25.33 -36.45
N ILE A 21 -10.91 -24.43 -36.28
CA ILE A 21 -10.66 -23.69 -35.04
C ILE A 21 -11.85 -22.80 -34.67
N ILE A 22 -12.62 -22.33 -35.66
CA ILE A 22 -13.78 -21.45 -35.43
C ILE A 22 -14.97 -22.22 -34.86
N LYS A 23 -15.10 -23.52 -35.18
CA LYS A 23 -16.21 -24.36 -34.70
C LYS A 23 -15.99 -24.99 -33.33
N HIS A 24 -14.78 -24.88 -32.79
CA HIS A 24 -14.38 -25.48 -31.51
C HIS A 24 -13.54 -24.50 -30.67
N SER A 25 -13.84 -23.20 -30.76
CA SER A 25 -13.11 -22.12 -30.04
C SER A 25 -12.87 -22.46 -28.58
N ASP A 26 -13.89 -22.98 -27.91
CA ASP A 26 -13.87 -23.25 -26.47
C ASP A 26 -12.88 -24.37 -26.10
N ILE A 27 -12.75 -25.38 -26.97
CA ILE A 27 -11.79 -26.49 -26.80
C ILE A 27 -10.35 -25.98 -27.02
N TRP A 28 -10.18 -25.06 -27.97
CA TRP A 28 -8.87 -24.46 -28.26
C TRP A 28 -8.44 -23.47 -27.18
N GLU A 29 -9.37 -22.69 -26.62
CA GLU A 29 -9.12 -21.80 -25.49
C GLU A 29 -8.69 -22.58 -24.25
N GLU A 30 -9.41 -23.66 -23.92
CA GLU A 30 -9.04 -24.49 -22.78
C GLU A 30 -7.67 -25.16 -23.00
N PHE A 31 -7.44 -25.77 -24.17
CA PHE A 31 -6.16 -26.39 -24.49
C PHE A 31 -5.01 -25.38 -24.47
N TYR A 32 -5.21 -24.20 -25.06
CA TYR A 32 -4.20 -23.14 -25.10
C TYR A 32 -3.87 -22.61 -23.72
N SER A 33 -4.88 -22.39 -22.86
CA SER A 33 -4.69 -22.00 -21.46
C SER A 33 -3.87 -23.04 -20.69
N GLN A 34 -4.21 -24.33 -20.82
CA GLN A 34 -3.46 -25.40 -20.17
C GLN A 34 -2.01 -25.49 -20.67
N TRP A 35 -1.80 -25.37 -21.98
CA TRP A 35 -0.46 -25.35 -22.57
C TRP A 35 0.34 -24.14 -22.11
N TYR A 36 -0.28 -22.95 -22.09
CA TYR A 36 0.33 -21.70 -21.67
C TYR A 36 0.80 -21.78 -20.23
N LEU A 37 -0.05 -22.19 -19.29
CA LEU A 37 0.29 -22.29 -17.86
C LEU A 37 1.46 -23.27 -17.62
N ASN A 38 1.46 -24.43 -18.30
CA ASN A 38 2.56 -25.38 -18.20
C ASN A 38 3.88 -24.81 -18.74
N LYS A 39 3.81 -24.09 -19.87
CA LYS A 39 4.99 -23.46 -20.48
C LYS A 39 5.51 -22.32 -19.61
N TRP A 40 4.61 -21.47 -19.12
CA TRP A 40 4.89 -20.39 -18.19
C TRP A 40 5.62 -20.92 -16.95
N TRP A 41 5.05 -21.90 -16.26
CA TRP A 41 5.63 -22.51 -15.06
C TRP A 41 7.06 -23.03 -15.26
N LYS A 42 7.30 -23.73 -16.37
CA LYS A 42 8.61 -24.33 -16.70
C LYS A 42 9.69 -23.31 -17.01
N ASN A 43 9.30 -22.08 -17.40
CA ASN A 43 10.23 -21.00 -17.69
C ASN A 43 10.47 -20.07 -16.49
N LEU A 44 9.76 -20.28 -15.37
CA LEU A 44 9.95 -19.49 -14.18
C LEU A 44 11.30 -19.78 -13.52
N GLU A 45 11.91 -18.73 -12.97
CA GLU A 45 13.01 -18.90 -12.04
C GLU A 45 12.57 -19.61 -10.77
N LYS A 46 13.51 -20.29 -10.10
CA LYS A 46 13.20 -21.05 -8.88
C LYS A 46 12.57 -20.21 -7.78
N ALA A 47 12.99 -18.95 -7.63
CA ALA A 47 12.42 -18.03 -6.64
C ALA A 47 10.92 -17.81 -6.90
N TRP A 48 10.54 -17.62 -8.16
CA TRP A 48 9.14 -17.48 -8.58
C TRP A 48 8.34 -18.75 -8.40
N GLN A 49 8.91 -19.91 -8.73
CA GLN A 49 8.25 -21.20 -8.47
C GLN A 49 7.97 -21.38 -6.98
N ILE A 50 8.92 -21.07 -6.10
CA ILE A 50 8.73 -21.12 -4.64
C ILE A 50 7.62 -20.16 -4.21
N ALA A 51 7.67 -18.90 -4.66
CA ALA A 51 6.67 -17.89 -4.27
C ALA A 51 5.23 -18.30 -4.66
N PHE A 52 5.03 -18.87 -5.85
CA PHE A 52 3.72 -19.36 -6.25
C PHE A 52 3.29 -20.61 -5.47
N LYS A 53 4.20 -21.54 -5.16
CA LYS A 53 3.89 -22.71 -4.31
C LYS A 53 3.44 -22.27 -2.92
N GLU A 54 4.14 -21.30 -2.33
CA GLU A 54 3.77 -20.73 -1.02
C GLU A 54 2.39 -20.07 -1.07
N ALA A 55 2.08 -19.34 -2.14
CA ALA A 55 0.79 -18.66 -2.31
C ALA A 55 -0.41 -19.63 -2.28
N ILE A 56 -0.25 -20.85 -2.82
CA ILE A 56 -1.27 -21.91 -2.78
C ILE A 56 -1.02 -22.96 -1.67
N ARG A 57 -0.09 -22.70 -0.74
CA ARG A 57 0.27 -23.60 0.38
C ARG A 57 0.69 -25.01 -0.06
N MET A 58 1.39 -25.10 -1.18
CA MET A 58 1.94 -26.34 -1.73
C MET A 58 3.33 -26.61 -1.14
N ASP A 59 3.73 -27.89 -1.07
CA ASP A 59 5.10 -28.27 -0.73
C ASP A 59 6.08 -27.73 -1.79
N ILE A 60 7.22 -27.20 -1.35
CA ILE A 60 8.22 -26.59 -2.22
C ILE A 60 8.93 -27.60 -3.12
N ASP A 61 8.99 -28.87 -2.72
CA ASP A 61 9.67 -29.94 -3.46
C ASP A 61 8.77 -30.60 -4.53
N ASP A 62 7.44 -30.40 -4.45
CA ASP A 62 6.48 -30.98 -5.40
C ASP A 62 6.38 -30.17 -6.69
N GLU A 63 5.98 -30.81 -7.80
CA GLU A 63 5.60 -30.12 -9.04
C GLU A 63 4.08 -29.90 -9.09
N PRO A 64 3.60 -28.71 -9.47
CA PRO A 64 2.17 -28.43 -9.50
C PRO A 64 1.48 -29.21 -10.60
N THR A 65 0.29 -29.71 -10.27
CA THR A 65 -0.67 -30.22 -11.25
C THR A 65 -1.26 -29.08 -12.08
N LEU A 66 -1.91 -29.40 -13.20
CA LEU A 66 -2.62 -28.40 -13.99
C LEU A 66 -3.73 -27.69 -13.20
N GLU A 67 -4.39 -28.38 -12.28
CA GLU A 67 -5.43 -27.79 -11.42
C GLU A 67 -4.83 -26.73 -10.49
N GLN A 68 -3.66 -27.01 -9.91
CA GLN A 68 -2.92 -26.04 -9.08
C GLN A 68 -2.37 -24.87 -9.91
N LEU A 69 -1.95 -25.10 -11.16
CA LEU A 69 -1.55 -24.00 -12.05
C LEU A 69 -2.75 -23.09 -12.40
N LYS A 70 -3.93 -23.67 -12.59
CA LYS A 70 -5.17 -22.90 -12.77
C LYS A 70 -5.54 -22.12 -11.50
N GLU A 71 -5.37 -22.74 -10.32
CA GLU A 71 -5.55 -22.05 -9.05
C GLU A 71 -4.62 -20.83 -8.92
N ILE A 72 -3.35 -20.97 -9.31
CA ILE A 72 -2.37 -19.87 -9.32
C ILE A 72 -2.82 -18.73 -10.24
N SER A 73 -3.30 -19.01 -11.46
CA SER A 73 -3.74 -17.95 -12.39
C SER A 73 -4.99 -17.20 -11.92
N GLU A 74 -5.79 -17.81 -11.05
CA GLU A 74 -7.00 -17.23 -10.46
C GLU A 74 -6.73 -16.48 -9.13
N LEU A 75 -5.46 -16.36 -8.73
CA LEU A 75 -5.10 -15.66 -7.50
C LEU A 75 -5.53 -14.18 -7.56
N LYS A 76 -6.24 -13.77 -6.50
CA LYS A 76 -6.60 -12.37 -6.23
C LYS A 76 -5.65 -11.69 -5.26
N PHE A 77 -4.98 -12.49 -4.44
CA PHE A 77 -4.07 -12.04 -3.41
C PHE A 77 -2.73 -12.74 -3.61
N PHE A 78 -1.67 -11.98 -3.82
CA PHE A 78 -0.33 -12.51 -3.95
C PHE A 78 0.63 -11.75 -3.05
N VAL A 79 1.41 -12.49 -2.27
CA VAL A 79 2.45 -11.96 -1.38
C VAL A 79 3.75 -12.64 -1.74
N CYS A 80 4.78 -11.85 -1.99
CA CYS A 80 6.15 -12.31 -2.08
C CYS A 80 7.06 -11.35 -1.32
N LYS A 81 8.00 -11.90 -0.54
CA LYS A 81 9.02 -11.13 0.20
C LYS A 81 10.44 -11.64 -0.06
N ASP A 82 10.64 -12.24 -1.23
CA ASP A 82 11.91 -12.84 -1.61
C ASP A 82 12.81 -11.82 -2.31
N TYR A 83 13.95 -11.50 -1.69
CA TYR A 83 14.95 -10.56 -2.21
C TYR A 83 15.58 -11.01 -3.54
N ARG A 84 15.34 -12.24 -3.99
CA ARG A 84 15.80 -12.72 -5.31
C ARG A 84 14.89 -12.28 -6.45
N ILE A 85 13.71 -11.74 -6.14
CA ILE A 85 12.76 -11.28 -7.15
C ILE A 85 13.05 -9.81 -7.50
N ASP A 86 13.36 -9.55 -8.76
CA ASP A 86 13.71 -8.22 -9.28
C ASP A 86 12.81 -7.74 -10.45
N SER A 87 11.96 -8.61 -10.97
CA SER A 87 11.05 -8.35 -12.09
C SER A 87 9.66 -8.90 -11.81
N LEU A 88 8.62 -8.17 -12.22
CA LEU A 88 7.22 -8.60 -12.08
C LEU A 88 6.74 -9.49 -13.22
N GLU A 89 7.52 -9.69 -14.29
CA GLU A 89 7.10 -10.40 -15.51
C GLU A 89 6.28 -11.68 -15.26
N PRO A 90 6.67 -12.58 -14.33
CA PRO A 90 5.89 -13.78 -14.03
C PRO A 90 4.44 -13.56 -13.60
N LEU A 91 4.12 -12.38 -13.08
CA LEU A 91 2.75 -12.02 -12.68
C LEU A 91 1.82 -11.75 -13.87
N GLU A 92 2.31 -11.78 -15.13
CA GLU A 92 1.46 -11.75 -16.34
C GLU A 92 0.36 -12.83 -16.34
N ALA A 93 0.60 -13.96 -15.67
CA ALA A 93 -0.35 -15.06 -15.58
C ALA A 93 -1.47 -14.82 -14.55
N LEU A 94 -1.47 -13.69 -13.82
CA LEU A 94 -2.41 -13.40 -12.73
C LEU A 94 -3.27 -12.15 -13.03
N PRO A 95 -4.18 -12.21 -14.03
CA PRO A 95 -4.97 -11.05 -14.45
C PRO A 95 -6.01 -10.59 -13.41
N HIS A 96 -6.31 -11.43 -12.40
CA HIS A 96 -7.34 -11.19 -11.41
C HIS A 96 -6.82 -10.59 -10.09
N LEU A 97 -5.56 -10.16 -10.03
CA LEU A 97 -4.98 -9.58 -8.83
C LEU A 97 -5.74 -8.35 -8.34
N GLU A 98 -6.15 -8.41 -7.08
CA GLU A 98 -6.76 -7.33 -6.30
C GLU A 98 -5.76 -6.80 -5.25
N THR A 99 -4.89 -7.67 -4.72
CA THR A 99 -3.83 -7.33 -3.76
C THR A 99 -2.49 -7.91 -4.19
N LEU A 100 -1.48 -7.04 -4.26
CA LEU A 100 -0.10 -7.41 -4.55
C LEU A 100 0.82 -6.86 -3.46
N VAL A 101 1.50 -7.75 -2.76
CA VAL A 101 2.53 -7.42 -1.78
C VAL A 101 3.86 -7.96 -2.26
N ILE A 102 4.78 -7.06 -2.60
CA ILE A 102 6.15 -7.36 -3.04
C ILE A 102 7.18 -6.63 -2.16
N ALA A 103 6.80 -6.35 -0.91
CA ALA A 103 7.67 -5.69 0.06
C ALA A 103 8.97 -6.51 0.26
N GLU A 104 10.09 -5.81 0.40
CA GLU A 104 11.42 -6.42 0.62
C GLU A 104 11.93 -7.29 -0.57
N THR A 105 11.44 -7.00 -1.79
CA THR A 105 11.98 -7.54 -3.05
C THR A 105 12.91 -6.52 -3.73
N GLU A 106 13.64 -6.94 -4.77
CA GLU A 106 14.51 -6.08 -5.58
C GLU A 106 13.79 -5.47 -6.80
N VAL A 107 12.46 -5.55 -6.84
CA VAL A 107 11.64 -5.00 -7.92
C VAL A 107 11.81 -3.48 -7.98
N SER A 108 12.22 -2.97 -9.13
CA SER A 108 12.38 -1.53 -9.38
C SER A 108 11.43 -0.97 -10.44
N ASP A 109 10.98 -1.82 -11.36
CA ASP A 109 10.08 -1.48 -12.45
C ASP A 109 8.64 -1.92 -12.13
N LEU A 110 7.70 -0.98 -12.27
CA LEU A 110 6.27 -1.19 -12.02
C LEU A 110 5.43 -1.18 -13.31
N GLU A 111 6.04 -1.16 -14.50
CA GLU A 111 5.31 -1.07 -15.77
C GLU A 111 4.22 -2.14 -15.91
N LEU A 112 4.52 -3.37 -15.48
CA LEU A 112 3.57 -4.49 -15.54
C LEU A 112 2.33 -4.28 -14.65
N VAL A 113 2.42 -3.47 -13.59
CA VAL A 113 1.30 -3.22 -12.66
C VAL A 113 0.07 -2.67 -13.38
N LYS A 114 0.25 -2.00 -14.52
CA LYS A 114 -0.83 -1.45 -15.36
C LYS A 114 -1.83 -2.51 -15.85
N GLN A 115 -1.45 -3.78 -15.94
CA GLN A 115 -2.34 -4.85 -16.39
C GLN A 115 -3.33 -5.29 -15.32
N PHE A 116 -3.06 -5.01 -14.04
CA PHE A 116 -3.88 -5.46 -12.92
C PHE A 116 -5.05 -4.48 -12.70
N GLU A 117 -6.03 -4.48 -13.61
CA GLU A 117 -7.16 -3.54 -13.60
C GLU A 117 -8.04 -3.62 -12.34
N ASN A 118 -7.94 -4.72 -11.57
CA ASN A 118 -8.67 -4.94 -10.33
C ASN A 118 -7.86 -4.59 -9.07
N LEU A 119 -6.61 -4.15 -9.21
CA LEU A 119 -5.73 -3.90 -8.08
C LEU A 119 -6.25 -2.76 -7.20
N THR A 120 -6.54 -3.09 -5.95
CA THR A 120 -6.99 -2.16 -4.91
C THR A 120 -5.90 -1.92 -3.87
N HIS A 121 -5.02 -2.90 -3.65
CA HIS A 121 -3.96 -2.84 -2.62
C HIS A 121 -2.60 -3.16 -3.23
N LEU A 122 -1.62 -2.28 -3.02
CA LEU A 122 -0.25 -2.44 -3.50
C LEU A 122 0.77 -2.11 -2.41
N ASP A 123 1.58 -3.09 -2.03
CA ASP A 123 2.68 -2.94 -1.06
C ASP A 123 4.03 -3.18 -1.73
N LEU A 124 4.83 -2.11 -1.76
CA LEU A 124 6.15 -1.96 -2.35
C LEU A 124 7.19 -1.56 -1.30
N MET A 125 6.92 -1.72 0.00
CA MET A 125 7.84 -1.24 1.03
C MET A 125 9.24 -1.84 0.88
N LYS A 126 10.27 -1.03 1.14
CA LYS A 126 11.69 -1.46 1.08
C LYS A 126 12.11 -2.06 -0.27
N THR A 127 11.52 -1.58 -1.38
CA THR A 127 11.94 -1.92 -2.75
C THR A 127 12.79 -0.78 -3.34
N PRO A 128 13.61 -1.05 -4.37
CA PRO A 128 14.38 -0.02 -5.07
C PRO A 128 13.55 0.90 -5.99
N VAL A 129 12.21 0.84 -5.93
CA VAL A 129 11.30 1.69 -6.72
C VAL A 129 11.60 3.18 -6.55
N ARG A 130 11.62 3.90 -7.68
CA ARG A 130 11.89 5.35 -7.75
C ARG A 130 10.73 6.16 -8.31
N SER A 131 9.85 5.54 -9.09
CA SER A 131 8.78 6.21 -9.82
C SER A 131 7.47 5.46 -9.64
N LEU A 132 6.39 6.21 -9.45
CA LEU A 132 5.02 5.70 -9.40
C LEU A 132 4.26 5.96 -10.71
N GLU A 133 4.91 6.43 -11.77
CA GLU A 133 4.26 6.74 -13.05
C GLU A 133 3.35 5.62 -13.59
N PRO A 134 3.71 4.33 -13.46
CA PRO A 134 2.82 3.25 -13.88
C PRO A 134 1.46 3.23 -13.17
N LEU A 135 1.34 3.83 -11.99
CA LEU A 135 0.13 3.85 -11.18
C LEU A 135 -0.86 4.95 -11.58
N ARG A 136 -0.48 5.87 -12.48
CA ARG A 136 -1.24 7.09 -12.83
C ARG A 136 -2.71 6.85 -13.18
N TYR A 137 -3.03 5.69 -13.73
CA TYR A 137 -4.37 5.34 -14.21
C TYR A 137 -5.05 4.22 -13.40
N MET A 138 -4.44 3.77 -12.30
CA MET A 138 -4.94 2.68 -11.44
C MET A 138 -6.11 3.16 -10.54
N ARG A 139 -7.22 3.57 -11.15
CA ARG A 139 -8.34 4.27 -10.48
C ARG A 139 -9.04 3.48 -9.37
N ARG A 140 -8.82 2.16 -9.31
CA ARG A 140 -9.33 1.28 -8.25
C ARG A 140 -8.40 1.16 -7.05
N LEU A 141 -7.18 1.71 -7.13
CA LEU A 141 -6.23 1.65 -6.03
C LEU A 141 -6.78 2.45 -4.83
N GLU A 142 -6.85 1.75 -3.70
CA GLU A 142 -7.43 2.17 -2.44
C GLU A 142 -6.35 2.33 -1.37
N GLU A 143 -5.36 1.44 -1.39
CA GLU A 143 -4.23 1.44 -0.47
C GLU A 143 -2.90 1.28 -1.20
N ILE A 144 -1.92 2.11 -0.84
CA ILE A 144 -0.56 2.01 -1.36
C ILE A 144 0.49 2.21 -0.26
N TYR A 145 1.45 1.31 -0.21
CA TYR A 145 2.56 1.31 0.73
C TYR A 145 3.88 1.29 -0.02
N PHE A 146 4.71 2.31 0.17
CA PHE A 146 6.06 2.42 -0.42
C PHE A 146 7.02 3.09 0.56
N HIS A 147 6.86 2.79 1.86
CA HIS A 147 7.81 3.18 2.90
C HIS A 147 9.21 2.65 2.57
N ASP A 148 10.24 3.43 2.89
CA ASP A 148 11.64 3.06 2.67
C ASP A 148 11.97 2.75 1.20
N THR A 149 11.45 3.60 0.29
CA THR A 149 11.78 3.56 -1.15
C THR A 149 12.44 4.87 -1.58
N SER A 150 12.92 4.93 -2.82
CA SER A 150 13.55 6.12 -3.39
C SER A 150 12.57 7.07 -4.10
N VAL A 151 11.26 6.86 -3.94
CA VAL A 151 10.21 7.73 -4.48
C VAL A 151 10.34 9.14 -3.91
N ASN A 152 10.14 10.14 -4.78
CA ASN A 152 10.23 11.56 -4.40
C ASN A 152 9.03 12.41 -4.84
N SER A 153 8.12 11.86 -5.65
CA SER A 153 6.95 12.56 -6.17
C SER A 153 5.70 11.72 -6.01
N LEU A 154 4.62 12.37 -5.56
CA LEU A 154 3.28 11.78 -5.45
C LEU A 154 2.40 12.08 -6.67
N GLU A 155 2.92 12.77 -7.68
CA GLU A 155 2.08 13.27 -8.79
C GLU A 155 1.30 12.19 -9.55
N PRO A 156 1.82 10.97 -9.77
CA PRO A 156 1.03 9.89 -10.35
C PRO A 156 -0.23 9.53 -9.54
N LEU A 157 -0.31 9.88 -8.26
CA LEU A 157 -1.44 9.55 -7.39
C LEU A 157 -2.57 10.59 -7.42
N SER A 158 -2.40 11.72 -8.12
CA SER A 158 -3.27 12.91 -8.02
C SER A 158 -4.73 12.70 -8.46
N HIS A 159 -5.00 11.62 -9.20
CA HIS A 159 -6.33 11.27 -9.70
C HIS A 159 -6.89 9.96 -9.12
N LEU A 160 -6.22 9.38 -8.13
CA LEU A 160 -6.65 8.14 -7.48
C LEU A 160 -7.67 8.47 -6.37
N PHE A 161 -8.84 8.96 -6.77
CA PHE A 161 -9.87 9.45 -5.85
C PHE A 161 -10.44 8.39 -4.89
N GLY A 162 -10.18 7.10 -5.17
CA GLY A 162 -10.49 5.97 -4.30
C GLY A 162 -9.54 5.84 -3.11
N LEU A 163 -8.32 6.38 -3.20
CA LEU A 163 -7.25 6.18 -2.23
C LEU A 163 -7.64 6.69 -0.83
N HIS A 164 -7.61 5.78 0.14
CA HIS A 164 -7.90 6.07 1.55
C HIS A 164 -6.73 5.79 2.49
N THR A 165 -5.73 5.00 2.06
CA THR A 165 -4.51 4.74 2.85
C THR A 165 -3.25 4.92 2.01
N LEU A 166 -2.32 5.71 2.53
CA LEU A 166 -1.08 6.07 1.85
C LEU A 166 0.10 6.04 2.84
N ALA A 167 1.07 5.14 2.61
CA ALA A 167 2.28 5.04 3.42
C ALA A 167 3.54 5.28 2.59
N PHE A 168 4.30 6.33 2.94
CA PHE A 168 5.50 6.78 2.21
C PHE A 168 6.59 7.30 3.14
N GLY A 169 6.63 6.86 4.39
CA GLY A 169 7.70 7.25 5.30
C GLY A 169 9.09 6.82 4.80
N LYS A 170 10.16 7.43 5.31
CA LYS A 170 11.56 7.19 4.87
C LYS A 170 11.79 7.37 3.37
N THR A 171 10.97 8.19 2.70
CA THR A 171 11.15 8.58 1.30
C THR A 171 11.65 10.02 1.18
N LYS A 172 11.90 10.47 -0.05
CA LYS A 172 12.30 11.86 -0.33
C LYS A 172 11.13 12.77 -0.71
N VAL A 173 9.90 12.32 -0.48
CA VAL A 173 8.68 13.11 -0.75
C VAL A 173 8.66 14.37 0.10
N LYS A 174 8.40 15.50 -0.55
CA LYS A 174 8.26 16.82 0.07
C LYS A 174 6.90 17.47 -0.20
N ASP A 175 6.39 17.31 -1.42
CA ASP A 175 5.19 17.99 -1.89
C ASP A 175 3.94 17.11 -1.72
N LEU A 176 2.93 17.65 -1.03
CA LEU A 176 1.63 17.01 -0.82
C LEU A 176 0.54 17.54 -1.74
N THR A 177 0.84 18.47 -2.66
CA THR A 177 -0.10 19.03 -3.65
C THR A 177 -0.91 17.96 -4.39
N PRO A 178 -0.32 16.83 -4.82
CA PRO A 178 -1.08 15.76 -5.47
C PRO A 178 -2.23 15.19 -4.63
N LEU A 179 -2.18 15.31 -3.29
CA LEU A 179 -3.18 14.75 -2.39
C LEU A 179 -4.41 15.67 -2.20
N GLN A 180 -4.36 16.93 -2.64
CA GLN A 180 -5.33 17.97 -2.24
C GLN A 180 -6.80 17.65 -2.55
N ASN A 181 -7.05 16.79 -3.54
CA ASN A 181 -8.39 16.39 -3.99
C ASN A 181 -8.78 14.97 -3.60
N LEU A 182 -7.93 14.22 -2.89
CA LEU A 182 -8.19 12.84 -2.49
C LEU A 182 -9.09 12.79 -1.23
N ARG A 183 -10.33 13.25 -1.35
CA ARG A 183 -11.27 13.47 -0.23
C ARG A 183 -11.66 12.19 0.53
N ARG A 184 -11.26 11.01 0.06
CA ARG A 184 -11.44 9.73 0.74
C ARG A 184 -10.26 9.36 1.65
N MET A 185 -9.19 10.15 1.67
CA MET A 185 -8.02 9.89 2.50
C MET A 185 -8.38 9.81 3.98
N GLU A 186 -8.04 8.69 4.61
CA GLU A 186 -8.28 8.39 6.01
C GLU A 186 -6.97 8.21 6.79
N LYS A 187 -5.92 7.67 6.13
CA LYS A 187 -4.65 7.33 6.79
C LYS A 187 -3.44 7.76 5.98
N ILE A 188 -2.57 8.57 6.58
CA ILE A 188 -1.26 8.93 6.02
C ILE A 188 -0.15 8.52 6.98
N PHE A 189 0.79 7.71 6.49
CA PHE A 189 2.01 7.31 7.19
C PHE A 189 3.24 7.93 6.49
N ALA A 190 3.69 9.08 6.98
CA ALA A 190 4.71 9.91 6.35
C ALA A 190 5.88 10.22 7.29
N ALA A 191 6.20 9.31 8.21
CA ALA A 191 7.34 9.47 9.12
C ALA A 191 8.68 9.53 8.37
N GLU A 192 9.64 10.32 8.84
CA GLU A 192 11.01 10.36 8.31
C GLU A 192 11.10 10.76 6.82
N CYS A 193 10.22 11.66 6.36
CA CYS A 193 10.28 12.25 5.01
C CYS A 193 10.59 13.77 5.05
N LEU A 194 10.54 14.43 3.89
CA LEU A 194 10.94 15.84 3.71
C LEU A 194 9.76 16.83 3.71
N VAL A 195 8.56 16.40 4.10
CA VAL A 195 7.36 17.25 4.16
C VAL A 195 7.55 18.43 5.11
N GLU A 196 7.21 19.62 4.63
CA GLU A 196 7.30 20.88 5.39
C GLU A 196 5.96 21.65 5.41
N ASP A 197 5.15 21.52 4.36
CA ASP A 197 3.86 22.21 4.20
C ASP A 197 2.69 21.21 4.22
N LEU A 198 1.71 21.47 5.09
CA LEU A 198 0.49 20.68 5.25
C LEU A 198 -0.73 21.34 4.60
N SER A 199 -0.58 22.54 4.02
CA SER A 199 -1.68 23.26 3.35
C SER A 199 -2.42 22.43 2.29
N PRO A 200 -1.73 21.61 1.46
CA PRO A 200 -2.42 20.76 0.50
C PRO A 200 -3.43 19.78 1.10
N ILE A 201 -3.15 19.27 2.30
CA ILE A 201 -4.01 18.27 2.95
C ILE A 201 -5.09 18.88 3.85
N ALA A 202 -5.17 20.22 3.97
CA ALA A 202 -6.12 20.91 4.86
C ALA A 202 -7.60 20.54 4.63
N GLY A 203 -7.93 20.05 3.43
CA GLY A 203 -9.26 19.66 3.01
C GLY A 203 -9.60 18.17 3.17
N LEU A 204 -8.68 17.34 3.71
CA LEU A 204 -8.88 15.89 3.88
C LEU A 204 -9.65 15.59 5.18
N GLU A 205 -10.90 16.05 5.24
CA GLU A 205 -11.70 16.06 6.47
C GLU A 205 -12.05 14.67 7.03
N LYS A 206 -11.85 13.60 6.25
CA LYS A 206 -12.01 12.20 6.68
C LYS A 206 -10.79 11.60 7.39
N MET A 207 -9.70 12.36 7.55
CA MET A 207 -8.48 11.89 8.18
C MET A 207 -8.76 11.33 9.59
N GLN A 208 -8.30 10.11 9.83
CA GLN A 208 -8.37 9.38 11.09
C GLN A 208 -6.97 9.17 11.69
N TYR A 209 -5.98 8.89 10.83
CA TYR A 209 -4.61 8.62 11.26
C TYR A 209 -3.61 9.47 10.48
N LEU A 210 -2.76 10.22 11.19
CA LEU A 210 -1.71 11.01 10.58
C LEU A 210 -0.39 10.85 11.34
N ASN A 211 0.60 10.22 10.70
CA ASN A 211 1.96 10.14 11.21
C ASN A 211 2.91 10.99 10.37
N LEU A 212 3.48 12.01 11.00
CA LEU A 212 4.44 12.98 10.46
C LEU A 212 5.70 13.06 11.34
N GLN A 213 6.03 11.99 12.07
CA GLN A 213 7.23 11.93 12.92
C GLN A 213 8.49 12.24 12.11
N LYS A 214 9.44 12.98 12.69
CA LYS A 214 10.73 13.30 12.07
C LYS A 214 10.61 13.92 10.67
N THR A 215 9.53 14.66 10.43
CA THR A 215 9.38 15.54 9.25
C THR A 215 9.87 16.95 9.59
N ARG A 216 9.74 17.89 8.66
CA ARG A 216 10.23 19.27 8.81
C ARG A 216 9.12 20.29 9.04
N ILE A 217 7.93 19.81 9.39
CA ILE A 217 6.78 20.68 9.66
C ILE A 217 7.06 21.59 10.86
N LYS A 218 6.54 22.82 10.77
CA LYS A 218 6.64 23.84 11.83
C LYS A 218 5.27 24.24 12.38
N SER A 219 4.19 23.89 11.68
CA SER A 219 2.83 24.24 12.04
C SER A 219 1.88 23.12 11.66
N ILE A 220 0.85 22.94 12.47
CA ILE A 220 -0.28 22.04 12.21
C ILE A 220 -1.60 22.81 12.02
N GLU A 221 -1.54 24.13 11.77
CA GLU A 221 -2.72 24.97 11.48
C GLU A 221 -3.64 24.40 10.38
N PRO A 222 -3.11 23.80 9.29
CA PRO A 222 -3.94 23.14 8.29
C PRO A 222 -4.83 21.99 8.82
N LEU A 223 -4.49 21.38 9.96
CA LEU A 223 -5.21 20.23 10.49
C LEU A 223 -6.51 20.59 11.23
N LYS A 224 -6.82 21.88 11.46
CA LYS A 224 -7.95 22.34 12.29
C LYS A 224 -9.35 21.80 11.91
N LYS A 225 -9.49 21.26 10.69
CA LYS A 225 -10.75 20.67 10.20
C LYS A 225 -10.85 19.16 10.38
N PHE A 226 -9.80 18.48 10.86
CA PHE A 226 -9.76 17.02 10.96
C PHE A 226 -10.53 16.52 12.19
N ARG A 227 -11.86 16.71 12.18
CA ARG A 227 -12.76 16.38 13.31
C ARG A 227 -12.85 14.88 13.59
N TYR A 228 -12.42 14.04 12.65
CA TYR A 228 -12.39 12.59 12.76
C TYR A 228 -11.02 12.03 13.12
N LEU A 229 -10.02 12.90 13.38
CA LEU A 229 -8.68 12.45 13.73
C LEU A 229 -8.68 11.71 15.07
N GLU A 230 -8.19 10.48 15.04
CA GLU A 230 -8.07 9.56 16.18
C GLU A 230 -6.61 9.46 16.63
N GLU A 231 -5.66 9.52 15.69
CA GLU A 231 -4.24 9.42 15.99
C GLU A 231 -3.42 10.47 15.25
N LEU A 232 -2.58 11.20 16.01
CA LEU A 232 -1.64 12.18 15.48
C LEU A 232 -0.25 12.00 16.08
N TYR A 233 0.74 11.79 15.22
CA TYR A 233 2.14 11.67 15.61
C TYR A 233 2.99 12.71 14.90
N ILE A 234 3.52 13.68 15.66
CA ILE A 234 4.36 14.79 15.16
C ILE A 234 5.69 14.88 15.92
N GLN A 235 6.14 13.77 16.52
CA GLN A 235 7.38 13.74 17.30
C GLN A 235 8.58 14.15 16.44
N HIS A 236 9.59 14.77 17.05
CA HIS A 236 10.79 15.27 16.36
C HIS A 236 10.48 16.24 15.21
N THR A 237 9.57 17.19 15.44
CA THR A 237 9.27 18.28 14.51
C THR A 237 9.48 19.63 15.19
N ALA A 238 9.39 20.73 14.44
CA ALA A 238 9.58 22.08 14.96
C ALA A 238 8.24 22.76 15.33
N VAL A 239 7.18 21.99 15.56
CA VAL A 239 5.85 22.50 15.92
C VAL A 239 5.88 23.14 17.31
N GLU A 240 5.34 24.37 17.40
CA GLU A 240 5.33 25.18 18.63
C GLU A 240 3.93 25.28 19.28
N SER A 241 2.87 25.06 18.50
CA SER A 241 1.49 25.19 18.97
C SER A 241 0.64 24.00 18.55
N ILE A 242 -0.21 23.55 19.46
CA ILE A 242 -1.24 22.53 19.24
C ILE A 242 -2.67 23.10 19.31
N GLU A 243 -2.82 24.43 19.18
CA GLU A 243 -4.14 25.11 19.14
C GLU A 243 -5.13 24.47 18.15
N PRO A 244 -4.72 24.02 16.93
CA PRO A 244 -5.64 23.37 15.99
C PRO A 244 -6.33 22.11 16.51
N LEU A 245 -5.82 21.49 17.57
CA LEU A 245 -6.35 20.25 18.14
C LEU A 245 -7.59 20.46 19.03
N ARG A 246 -7.93 21.71 19.40
CA ARG A 246 -8.97 22.03 20.42
C ARG A 246 -10.33 21.37 20.20
N ALA A 247 -10.70 21.10 18.95
CA ALA A 247 -11.99 20.51 18.58
C ALA A 247 -11.90 19.04 18.11
N MET A 248 -10.75 18.37 18.28
CA MET A 248 -10.55 16.98 17.85
C MET A 248 -11.03 16.00 18.94
N TYR A 249 -12.33 16.02 19.24
CA TYR A 249 -12.91 15.24 20.34
C TYR A 249 -12.80 13.71 20.19
N ARG A 250 -12.39 13.22 19.02
CA ARG A 250 -12.11 11.80 18.75
C ARG A 250 -10.64 11.42 18.95
N LEU A 251 -9.76 12.36 19.22
CA LEU A 251 -8.33 12.09 19.35
C LEU A 251 -8.08 11.16 20.54
N GLU A 252 -7.53 9.98 20.25
CA GLU A 252 -7.22 8.93 21.22
C GLU A 252 -5.71 8.85 21.50
N SER A 253 -4.87 9.11 20.50
CA SER A 253 -3.41 9.06 20.63
C SER A 253 -2.76 10.32 20.08
N LEU A 254 -1.91 10.95 20.90
CA LEU A 254 -1.15 12.14 20.52
C LEU A 254 0.33 12.00 20.86
N GLY A 255 1.18 12.11 19.85
CA GLY A 255 2.63 12.16 19.99
C GLY A 255 3.20 13.54 19.67
N ILE A 256 3.66 14.24 20.70
CA ILE A 256 4.29 15.58 20.61
C ILE A 256 5.69 15.62 21.22
N SER A 257 6.29 14.46 21.47
CA SER A 257 7.63 14.38 22.06
C SER A 257 8.69 15.00 21.14
N HIS A 258 9.73 15.61 21.69
CA HIS A 258 10.74 16.32 20.91
C HIS A 258 10.16 17.39 19.97
N THR A 259 9.16 18.14 20.46
CA THR A 259 8.63 19.33 19.79
C THR A 259 8.91 20.58 20.63
N LYS A 260 8.49 21.75 20.15
CA LYS A 260 8.61 23.02 20.87
C LYS A 260 7.30 23.45 21.51
N VAL A 261 6.35 22.52 21.67
CA VAL A 261 5.05 22.79 22.30
C VAL A 261 5.26 23.21 23.75
N LYS A 262 4.53 24.26 24.17
CA LYS A 262 4.67 24.91 25.48
C LYS A 262 3.48 24.74 26.40
N SER A 263 2.35 24.23 25.89
CA SER A 263 1.11 24.11 26.65
C SER A 263 0.24 22.97 26.12
N LEU A 264 -0.45 22.31 27.04
CA LEU A 264 -1.49 21.29 26.84
C LEU A 264 -2.91 21.88 26.89
N GLU A 265 -3.08 23.17 27.17
CA GLU A 265 -4.39 23.83 27.24
C GLU A 265 -5.31 23.48 26.05
N PRO A 266 -4.86 23.45 24.79
CA PRO A 266 -5.72 23.11 23.67
C PRO A 266 -6.29 21.68 23.75
N ILE A 267 -5.62 20.75 24.42
CA ILE A 267 -6.07 19.36 24.54
C ILE A 267 -6.77 19.04 25.87
N MET A 268 -6.85 19.99 26.81
CA MET A 268 -7.57 19.82 28.07
C MET A 268 -9.06 19.43 27.92
N PRO A 269 -9.79 19.84 26.86
CA PRO A 269 -11.15 19.38 26.61
C PRO A 269 -11.27 17.95 26.07
N LEU A 270 -10.18 17.32 25.63
CA LEU A 270 -10.21 16.08 24.83
C LEU A 270 -10.32 14.82 25.72
N ARG A 271 -11.56 14.45 26.06
CA ARG A 271 -11.86 13.31 26.95
C ARG A 271 -11.63 11.91 26.35
N ALA A 272 -11.48 11.83 25.03
CA ALA A 272 -11.19 10.58 24.34
C ALA A 272 -9.73 10.13 24.50
N LEU A 273 -8.80 11.04 24.82
CA LEU A 273 -7.38 10.76 24.83
C LEU A 273 -7.02 9.58 25.76
N ARG A 274 -6.28 8.63 25.21
CA ARG A 274 -5.79 7.40 25.85
C ARG A 274 -4.28 7.37 25.95
N ASN A 275 -3.58 7.95 24.99
CA ASN A 275 -2.12 7.98 24.99
C ASN A 275 -1.63 9.39 24.67
N LEU A 276 -0.74 9.92 25.52
CA LEU A 276 -0.03 11.18 25.30
C LEU A 276 1.47 10.94 25.46
N TYR A 277 2.23 11.14 24.39
CA TYR A 277 3.69 11.11 24.41
C TYR A 277 4.22 12.54 24.34
N CYS A 278 4.70 13.08 25.46
CA CYS A 278 5.07 14.51 25.57
C CYS A 278 6.45 14.78 26.21
N TYR A 279 7.34 13.79 26.21
CA TYR A 279 8.71 13.98 26.71
C TYR A 279 9.54 14.90 25.81
N ASN A 280 10.54 15.56 26.39
CA ASN A 280 11.37 16.55 25.67
C ASN A 280 10.55 17.63 24.96
N THR A 281 9.58 18.21 25.68
CA THR A 281 8.80 19.39 25.27
C THR A 281 9.13 20.59 26.17
N GLN A 282 8.47 21.73 25.95
CA GLN A 282 8.60 22.93 26.79
C GLN A 282 7.37 23.12 27.71
N ILE A 283 6.62 22.05 27.95
CA ILE A 283 5.41 22.08 28.77
C ILE A 283 5.82 22.07 30.26
N PRO A 284 5.30 23.00 31.09
CA PRO A 284 5.54 22.97 32.53
C PRO A 284 5.03 21.69 33.19
N GLN A 285 5.79 21.12 34.14
CA GLN A 285 5.40 19.89 34.84
C GLN A 285 4.04 20.02 35.54
N GLU A 286 3.72 21.20 36.08
CA GLU A 286 2.44 21.50 36.73
C GLU A 286 1.24 21.27 35.80
N GLU A 287 1.37 21.67 34.52
CA GLU A 287 0.33 21.48 33.52
C GLU A 287 0.19 20.01 33.12
N ILE A 288 1.29 19.26 33.08
CA ILE A 288 1.26 17.81 32.85
C ILE A 288 0.57 17.10 34.03
N ASP A 289 0.85 17.51 35.26
CA ASP A 289 0.24 16.93 36.46
C ASP A 289 -1.25 17.26 36.55
N GLU A 290 -1.66 18.48 36.17
CA GLU A 290 -3.07 18.85 36.02
C GLU A 290 -3.75 18.02 34.92
N PHE A 291 -3.08 17.84 33.78
CA PHE A 291 -3.58 17.00 32.69
C PHE A 291 -3.83 15.57 33.16
N LYS A 292 -2.88 14.96 33.88
CA LYS A 292 -3.03 13.60 34.46
C LYS A 292 -4.21 13.51 35.44
N LYS A 293 -4.40 14.52 36.29
CA LYS A 293 -5.54 14.57 37.24
C LYS A 293 -6.89 14.65 36.52
N THR A 294 -6.96 15.43 35.45
CA THR A 294 -8.19 15.63 34.67
C THR A 294 -8.45 14.52 33.64
N HIS A 295 -7.42 13.75 33.28
CA HIS A 295 -7.48 12.63 32.33
C HIS A 295 -6.91 11.33 32.93
N PRO A 296 -7.50 10.78 34.01
CA PRO A 296 -6.94 9.63 34.72
C PRO A 296 -6.89 8.32 33.90
N LYS A 297 -7.60 8.28 32.75
CA LYS A 297 -7.58 7.15 31.80
C LYS A 297 -6.54 7.31 30.68
N CYS A 298 -5.84 8.45 30.62
CA CYS A 298 -4.81 8.70 29.62
C CYS A 298 -3.44 8.29 30.16
N LYS A 299 -2.76 7.39 29.44
CA LYS A 299 -1.36 7.07 29.68
C LYS A 299 -0.49 8.21 29.17
N VAL A 300 0.14 8.93 30.10
CA VAL A 300 1.08 10.01 29.79
C VAL A 300 2.51 9.48 29.88
N VAL A 301 3.21 9.45 28.75
CA VAL A 301 4.60 8.98 28.61
C VAL A 301 5.54 10.19 28.58
N GLN A 302 6.45 10.22 29.56
CA GLN A 302 7.41 11.32 29.77
C GLN A 302 8.88 10.87 29.68
N GLU A 303 9.14 9.64 29.24
CA GLU A 303 10.49 9.06 29.13
C GLU A 303 10.61 8.27 27.82
N ASP A 304 11.83 8.19 27.29
CA ASP A 304 12.20 7.36 26.13
C ASP A 304 12.48 5.93 26.62
N PHE A 305 11.94 4.91 25.93
CA PHE A 305 12.15 3.49 26.27
C PHE A 305 13.18 2.84 25.34
#